data_AF-A0A832D5L7-F1
#
_entry.id   AF-A0A832D5L7-F1
#
_cell.length_a   1.000
_cell.length_b   1.000
_cell.length_c   1.000
_cell.angle_alpha   90.00
_cell.angle_beta   90.00
_cell.angle_gamma   90.00
#
_symmetry.space_group_name_H-M   'P 1'
#
loop_
_entity.id
_entity.type
_entity.pdbx_description
1 polymer ?
#
loop_
_entity_poly.entity_id
_entity_poly.type
_entity_poly.pdbx_seq_one_letter_code
_entity_poly.pdbx_strand_id
1 'polypeptide(L)'
;MRALALALAEDSTPAGRLIGNKIVHPQSIDIAVAVEVPDGVMVPVIRNADKKPLRDLIGPYRELVSLARGKKLPPEMTGGSIATVTNYGVFGLTFG
;
A
#
# COMPACT_ATOMS: atom_id res chain seq x y z
N MET A 1 -1.15 -6.13 5.08
CA MET A 1 -1.88 -4.92 4.60
C MET A 1 -2.99 -4.50 5.55
N ARG A 2 -4.08 -5.27 5.73
CA ARG A 2 -5.22 -4.85 6.58
C ARG A 2 -4.81 -4.48 8.02
N ALA A 3 -3.98 -5.31 8.65
CA ALA A 3 -3.46 -5.04 9.98
C ALA A 3 -2.69 -3.70 10.05
N LEU A 4 -1.79 -3.45 9.09
CA LEU A 4 -1.07 -2.18 8.98
C LEU A 4 -2.04 -0.99 8.79
N ALA A 5 -3.06 -1.15 7.95
CA ALA A 5 -4.05 -0.10 7.72
C ALA A 5 -4.83 0.25 9.00
N LEU A 6 -5.21 -0.75 9.80
CA LEU A 6 -5.88 -0.52 11.08
C LEU A 6 -4.96 0.15 12.10
N ALA A 7 -3.72 -0.33 12.22
CA ALA A 7 -2.74 0.28 13.13
C ALA A 7 -2.49 1.76 12.80
N LEU A 8 -2.37 2.11 11.51
CA LEU A 8 -2.20 3.49 11.06
C LEU A 8 -3.46 4.35 11.19
N ALA A 9 -4.65 3.72 11.24
CA ALA A 9 -5.90 4.41 11.53
C ALA A 9 -6.07 4.71 13.03
N GLU A 10 -5.56 3.82 13.89
CA GLU A 10 -5.55 4.01 15.35
C GLU A 10 -4.49 5.04 15.79
N ASP A 11 -3.28 4.95 15.23
CA ASP A 11 -2.22 5.95 15.42
C ASP A 11 -1.57 6.30 14.07
N SER A 12 -1.82 7.52 13.61
CA SER A 12 -1.28 8.02 12.35
C SER A 12 0.09 8.67 12.48
N THR A 13 0.66 8.74 13.69
CA THR A 13 2.00 9.33 13.94
C THR A 13 3.08 8.75 13.03
N PRO A 14 3.17 7.41 12.82
CA PRO A 14 4.16 6.84 11.91
C PRO A 14 3.96 7.20 10.43
N ALA A 15 2.75 7.63 10.05
CA ALA A 15 2.40 8.01 8.69
C ALA A 15 2.45 9.52 8.43
N GLY A 16 2.89 10.31 9.42
CA GLY A 16 3.06 11.75 9.28
C GLY A 16 4.11 12.11 8.23
N ARG A 17 3.84 13.16 7.43
CA ARG A 17 4.77 13.70 6.44
C ARG A 17 5.26 15.08 6.88
N LEU A 18 6.56 15.32 6.77
CA LEU A 18 7.13 16.65 6.99
C LEU A 18 6.86 17.53 5.77
N ILE A 19 6.07 18.59 5.94
CA ILE A 19 5.81 19.59 4.91
C ILE A 19 6.25 20.95 5.47
N GLY A 20 7.34 21.48 4.93
CA GLY A 20 8.01 22.65 5.49
C GLY A 20 8.51 22.36 6.91
N ASN A 21 7.93 23.03 7.90
CA ASN A 21 8.25 22.88 9.32
C ASN A 21 7.12 22.22 10.15
N LYS A 22 6.14 21.59 9.49
CA LYS A 22 5.00 20.95 10.15
C LYS A 22 4.89 19.49 9.75
N ILE A 23 4.50 18.65 10.71
CA ILE A 23 4.07 17.27 10.44
C ILE A 23 2.61 17.32 10.03
N VAL A 24 2.31 16.78 8.84
CA VAL A 24 0.97 16.66 8.29
C VAL A 24 0.57 15.20 8.30
N HIS A 25 -0.52 14.91 9.01
CA HIS A 25 -1.10 13.57 9.08
C HIS A 25 -1.95 13.27 7.84
N PRO A 26 -2.02 12.01 7.41
CA PRO A 26 -2.77 11.64 6.21
C PRO A 26 -4.28 11.75 6.43
N GLN A 27 -5.00 12.16 5.37
CA GLN A 27 -6.47 12.22 5.36
C GLN A 27 -7.12 10.88 4.99
N SER A 28 -6.34 9.94 4.44
CA SER A 28 -6.77 8.59 4.06
C SER A 28 -5.67 7.57 4.33
N ILE A 29 -6.06 6.35 4.67
CA ILE A 29 -5.14 5.21 4.84
C ILE A 29 -5.05 4.46 3.52
N ASP A 30 -4.28 5.02 2.60
CA ASP A 30 -3.99 4.42 1.30
C ASP A 30 -2.69 3.61 1.37
N ILE A 31 -2.77 2.31 1.12
CA ILE A 31 -1.63 1.38 1.28
C ILE A 31 -1.21 0.87 -0.09
N ALA A 32 0.07 1.04 -0.41
CA ALA A 32 0.65 0.50 -1.61
C ALA A 32 1.17 -0.93 -1.43
N VAL A 33 1.25 -1.66 -2.53
CA VAL A 33 1.82 -3.02 -2.58
C VAL A 33 2.96 -3.00 -3.57
N ALA A 34 4.15 -3.42 -3.15
CA ALA A 34 5.23 -3.67 -4.09
C ALA A 34 4.93 -4.95 -4.87
N VAL A 35 4.74 -4.82 -6.18
CA VAL A 35 4.46 -5.92 -7.10
C VAL A 35 5.62 -6.04 -8.08
N GLU A 36 6.28 -7.19 -8.07
CA GLU A 36 7.29 -7.53 -9.04
C GLU A 36 6.67 -7.74 -10.43
N VAL A 37 7.27 -7.12 -11.43
CA VAL A 37 6.91 -7.19 -12.85
C VAL A 37 8.19 -7.43 -13.67
N PRO A 38 8.10 -7.86 -14.95
CA PRO A 38 9.30 -8.18 -15.74
C PRO A 38 10.36 -7.07 -15.80
N ASP A 39 9.93 -5.82 -15.79
CA ASP A 39 10.81 -4.65 -15.91
C ASP A 39 11.12 -3.96 -14.57
N GLY A 40 10.92 -4.66 -13.43
CA GLY A 40 11.26 -4.17 -12.09
C GLY A 40 10.09 -4.28 -11.11
N VAL A 41 9.83 -3.20 -10.36
CA VAL A 41 8.79 -3.18 -9.32
C VAL A 41 7.81 -2.07 -9.60
N MET A 42 6.53 -2.42 -9.65
CA MET A 42 5.43 -1.45 -9.64
C MET A 42 4.85 -1.33 -8.24
N VAL A 43 4.37 -0.14 -7.88
CA VAL A 43 3.89 0.16 -6.52
C VAL A 43 2.43 0.66 -6.56
N PRO A 44 1.47 -0.17 -7.02
CA PRO A 44 0.06 0.20 -7.03
C PRO A 44 -0.52 0.38 -5.62
N VAL A 45 -1.63 1.12 -5.55
CA VAL A 45 -2.22 1.58 -4.29
C VAL A 45 -3.65 1.06 -4.11
N ILE A 46 -3.95 0.51 -2.94
CA ILE A 46 -5.33 0.27 -2.47
C ILE A 46 -5.79 1.47 -1.65
N ARG A 47 -6.86 2.11 -2.12
CA ARG A 47 -7.48 3.26 -1.45
C ARG A 47 -8.31 2.85 -0.23
N ASN A 48 -8.25 3.68 0.81
CA ASN A 48 -9.01 3.54 2.06
C ASN A 48 -8.97 2.11 2.60
N ALA A 49 -7.77 1.55 2.74
CA ALA A 49 -7.58 0.15 3.10
C ALA A 49 -8.07 -0.16 4.52
N ASP A 50 -8.20 0.86 5.38
CA ASP A 50 -8.78 0.87 6.74
C ASP A 50 -10.31 0.78 6.76
N LYS A 51 -10.99 1.16 5.67
CA LYS A 51 -12.47 1.14 5.58
C LYS A 51 -13.03 -0.17 5.03
N LYS A 52 -12.19 -1.05 4.46
CA LYS A 52 -12.61 -2.29 3.80
C LYS A 52 -12.34 -3.52 4.68
N PRO A 53 -13.35 -4.34 5.04
CA PRO A 53 -13.08 -5.56 5.78
C PRO A 53 -12.18 -6.50 4.97
N LEU A 54 -11.45 -7.40 5.65
CA LEU A 54 -10.44 -8.25 5.00
C LEU A 54 -10.97 -8.99 3.77
N ARG A 55 -12.19 -9.54 3.85
CA ARG A 55 -12.85 -10.25 2.75
C ARG A 55 -12.99 -9.40 1.48
N ASP A 56 -13.28 -8.11 1.64
CA ASP A 56 -13.51 -7.17 0.53
C ASP A 56 -12.20 -6.64 -0.05
N LEU A 57 -11.06 -6.88 0.62
CA LEU A 57 -9.74 -6.54 0.11
C LEU A 57 -9.16 -7.61 -0.83
N ILE A 58 -9.63 -8.86 -0.73
CA ILE A 58 -9.05 -9.99 -1.49
C ILE A 58 -9.22 -9.80 -3.00
N GLY A 59 -10.43 -9.44 -3.45
CA GLY A 59 -10.73 -9.19 -4.86
C GLY A 59 -9.89 -8.06 -5.44
N PRO A 60 -9.98 -6.83 -4.88
CA PRO A 60 -9.19 -5.69 -5.31
C PRO A 60 -7.69 -5.93 -5.27
N TYR A 61 -7.18 -6.66 -4.28
CA TYR A 61 -5.76 -7.03 -4.22
C TYR A 61 -5.34 -7.90 -5.42
N ARG A 62 -6.12 -8.94 -5.75
CA ARG A 62 -5.84 -9.82 -6.88
C ARG A 62 -5.89 -9.07 -8.22
N GLU A 63 -6.90 -8.23 -8.38
CA GLU A 63 -7.05 -7.37 -9.55
C GLU A 63 -5.86 -6.43 -9.69
N LEU A 64 -5.50 -5.72 -8.62
CA LEU A 64 -4.37 -4.80 -8.58
C LEU A 64 -3.04 -5.48 -8.95
N VAL A 65 -2.78 -6.69 -8.45
CA VAL A 65 -1.59 -7.48 -8.82
C VAL A 65 -1.62 -7.88 -10.30
N SER A 66 -2.78 -8.31 -10.81
CA SER A 66 -2.95 -8.67 -12.21
C SER A 66 -2.73 -7.47 -13.14
N LEU A 67 -3.31 -6.32 -12.81
CA LEU A 67 -3.18 -5.08 -13.57
C LEU A 67 -1.74 -4.53 -13.53
N ALA A 68 -1.05 -4.61 -12.39
CA ALA A 68 0.35 -4.25 -12.27
C ALA A 68 1.23 -5.11 -13.20
N ARG A 69 1.11 -6.43 -13.12
CA ARG A 69 1.85 -7.36 -14.01
C ARG A 69 1.53 -7.13 -15.49
N GLY A 70 0.29 -6.79 -15.81
CA GLY A 70 -0.14 -6.44 -17.16
C GLY A 70 0.19 -5.01 -17.61
N LYS A 71 0.80 -4.17 -16.74
CA LYS A 71 1.03 -2.73 -16.96
C LYS A 71 -0.23 -1.95 -17.37
N LYS A 72 -1.37 -2.33 -16.80
CA LYS A 72 -2.70 -1.74 -17.08
C LYS A 72 -3.31 -1.09 -15.84
N LEU A 73 -2.47 -0.58 -14.95
CA LEU A 73 -2.95 0.09 -13.74
C LEU A 73 -3.70 1.37 -14.11
N PRO A 74 -4.95 1.53 -13.67
CA PRO A 74 -5.69 2.75 -13.90
C PRO A 74 -5.20 3.84 -12.93
N PRO A 75 -5.37 5.13 -13.25
CA PRO A 75 -4.83 6.24 -12.46
C PRO A 75 -5.19 6.19 -10.97
N GLU A 76 -6.38 5.73 -10.62
CA GLU A 76 -6.88 5.60 -9.24
C GLU A 76 -6.05 4.63 -8.37
N MET A 77 -5.41 3.64 -9.00
CA MET A 77 -4.51 2.68 -8.34
C MET A 77 -3.04 3.14 -8.36
N THR A 78 -2.76 4.39 -8.74
CA THR A 78 -1.41 4.97 -8.82
C THR A 78 -1.30 6.26 -8.02
N GLY A 79 -0.09 6.71 -7.71
CA GLY A 79 0.16 7.96 -6.98
C GLY A 79 0.46 7.74 -5.50
N GLY A 80 0.20 8.76 -4.68
CA GLY A 80 0.61 8.77 -3.28
C GLY A 80 -0.08 7.70 -2.43
N SER A 81 0.70 7.11 -1.53
CA SER A 81 0.26 6.23 -0.44
C SER A 81 0.96 6.66 0.87
N ILE A 82 0.53 6.12 2.00
CA ILE A 82 1.14 6.41 3.30
C ILE A 82 2.13 5.35 3.76
N ALA A 83 2.04 4.15 3.18
CA ALA A 83 2.95 3.05 3.44
C ALA A 83 2.92 2.07 2.26
N THR A 84 4.02 1.36 2.05
CA THR A 84 4.14 0.30 1.05
C THR A 84 4.40 -1.03 1.75
N VAL A 85 3.59 -2.04 1.45
CA VAL A 85 3.82 -3.42 1.87
C VAL A 85 4.57 -4.15 0.77
N THR A 86 5.71 -4.72 1.12
CA THR A 86 6.47 -5.65 0.27
C THR A 86 6.51 -7.03 0.92
N ASN A 87 6.47 -8.09 0.11
CA ASN A 87 6.64 -9.46 0.57
C ASN A 87 7.59 -10.19 -0.38
N TYR A 88 8.74 -10.60 0.13
CA TYR A 88 9.78 -11.34 -0.62
C TYR A 88 9.55 -12.86 -0.66
N GLY A 89 8.41 -13.35 -0.16
CA GLY A 89 8.05 -14.77 -0.21
C GLY A 89 8.87 -15.64 0.75
N VAL A 90 9.14 -16.88 0.35
CA VAL A 90 9.79 -17.93 1.18
C VAL A 90 11.25 -17.65 1.55
N PHE A 91 11.88 -16.64 0.94
CA PHE A 91 13.27 -16.27 1.22
C PHE A 91 13.46 -15.64 2.60
N GLY A 92 12.37 -15.28 3.29
CA GLY A 92 12.41 -14.72 4.64
C GLY A 92 13.00 -13.30 4.67
N LEU A 93 12.86 -12.65 5.81
CA LEU A 93 13.51 -11.37 6.10
C LEU A 93 14.51 -11.60 7.23
N THR A 94 15.81 -11.43 6.96
CA THR A 94 16.83 -11.35 8.01
C THR A 94 17.10 -9.88 8.29
N PHE A 95 16.93 -9.48 9.55
CA PHE A 95 17.43 -8.20 10.03
C PHE A 95 18.93 -8.38 10.29
N GLY A 96 19.75 -7.56 9.62
CA GLY A 96 21.20 -7.47 9.87
C GLY A 96 21.50 -6.54 11.03
#